data_AF-A0A2D4MTD7-F1
#
_entry.id   AF-A0A2D4MTD7-F1
#
_cell.length_a   1.000
_cell.length_b   1.000
_cell.length_c   1.000
_cell.angle_alpha   90.00
_cell.angle_beta   90.00
_cell.angle_gamma   90.00
#
_symmetry.space_group_name_H-M   'P 1'
#
loop_
_entity.id
_entity.type
_entity.pdbx_description
1 polymer ?
#
loop_
_entity_poly.entity_id
_entity_poly.type
_entity_poly.pdbx_seq_one_letter_code
_entity_poly.pdbx_strand_id
1 'polypeptide(L)'
;PSHYKFFRFCYNRHFEYTAMPFGLSSAPRTFTKILAALVSHLRGVPVRIQCYLDDILILLSNAKQAERDTKLTLKTLQHHGFSINWKRRQLSPSTHLSHLG
;
A
#
# COMPACT_ATOMS: atom_id res chain seq x y z
N PRO A 1 -6.77 -15.29 14.06
CA PRO A 1 -7.60 -16.46 14.47
C PRO A 1 -8.61 -16.16 15.59
N SER A 2 -8.23 -15.47 16.68
CA SER A 2 -9.16 -15.16 17.80
C SER A 2 -10.08 -13.95 17.57
N HIS A 3 -9.71 -13.03 16.68
CA HIS A 3 -10.43 -11.78 16.44
C HIS A 3 -11.47 -11.86 15.31
N TYR A 4 -11.45 -12.90 14.45
CA TYR A 4 -12.39 -13.03 13.33
C TYR A 4 -13.86 -13.05 13.78
N LYS A 5 -14.14 -13.54 15.01
CA LYS A 5 -15.47 -13.49 15.61
C LYS A 5 -16.07 -12.08 15.69
N PHE A 6 -15.22 -11.05 15.76
CA PHE A 6 -15.64 -9.64 15.76
C PHE A 6 -15.88 -9.08 14.36
N PHE A 7 -15.54 -9.84 13.31
CA PHE A 7 -15.80 -9.49 11.91
C PHE A 7 -16.96 -10.30 11.32
N ARG A 8 -17.92 -10.71 12.18
CA ARG A 8 -19.12 -11.42 11.74
C ARG A 8 -20.23 -10.44 11.38
N PHE A 9 -20.99 -10.77 10.34
CA PHE A 9 -22.20 -10.05 9.95
C PHE A 9 -23.30 -11.04 9.54
N CYS A 10 -24.54 -10.58 9.49
CA CYS A 10 -25.69 -11.40 9.10
C CYS A 10 -26.35 -10.81 7.86
N TYR A 11 -26.59 -11.66 6.86
CA TYR A 11 -27.40 -11.35 5.68
C TYR A 11 -28.13 -12.62 5.24
N ASN A 12 -29.35 -12.84 5.76
CA ASN A 12 -30.11 -14.10 5.71
C ASN A 12 -29.44 -15.31 6.38
N ARG A 13 -28.11 -15.32 6.49
CA ARG A 13 -27.27 -16.26 7.24
C ARG A 13 -26.06 -15.53 7.82
N HIS A 14 -25.37 -16.17 8.75
CA HIS A 14 -24.15 -15.62 9.34
C HIS A 14 -22.95 -15.81 8.40
N PHE A 15 -22.14 -14.75 8.32
CA PHE A 15 -20.87 -14.72 7.59
C PHE A 15 -19.77 -14.15 8.49
N GLU A 16 -18.52 -14.45 8.13
CA GLU A 16 -17.33 -13.94 8.80
C GLU A 16 -16.34 -13.47 7.74
N TYR A 17 -15.79 -12.26 7.89
CA TYR A 17 -14.72 -11.81 6.99
C TYR A 17 -13.42 -12.57 7.28
N THR A 18 -12.80 -13.11 6.24
CA THR A 18 -11.49 -13.78 6.31
C THR A 18 -10.30 -12.83 6.16
N ALA A 19 -10.58 -11.61 5.67
CA ALA A 19 -9.64 -10.51 5.55
C ALA A 19 -10.18 -9.29 6.30
N MET A 20 -9.37 -8.24 6.39
CA MET A 20 -9.75 -7.00 7.07
C MET A 20 -10.92 -6.32 6.33
N PRO A 21 -12.09 -6.12 6.97
CA PRO A 21 -13.23 -5.49 6.32
C PRO A 21 -13.04 -3.98 6.19
N PHE A 22 -13.73 -3.38 5.22
CA PHE A 22 -13.89 -1.93 5.13
C PHE A 22 -14.76 -1.40 6.29
N GLY A 23 -14.55 -0.14 6.68
CA GLY A 23 -15.30 0.51 7.75
C GLY A 23 -14.78 0.23 9.16
N LEU A 24 -13.79 -0.65 9.31
CA LEU A 24 -13.13 -0.87 10.61
C LEU A 24 -12.21 0.32 10.95
N SER A 25 -12.43 0.96 12.10
CA SER A 25 -11.64 2.13 12.53
C SER A 25 -10.14 1.84 12.69
N SER A 26 -9.77 0.59 13.00
CA SER A 26 -8.39 0.15 13.14
C SER A 26 -7.75 -0.32 11.83
N ALA A 27 -8.52 -0.44 10.74
CA ALA A 27 -7.99 -0.91 9.46
C ALA A 27 -6.87 -0.01 8.89
N PRO A 28 -7.05 1.33 8.81
CA PRO A 28 -6.01 2.21 8.30
C PRO A 28 -4.71 2.12 9.10
N ARG A 29 -4.81 2.04 10.43
CA ARG A 29 -3.66 1.90 11.34
C ARG A 29 -2.94 0.57 11.13
N THR A 30 -3.68 -0.51 10.97
CA THR A 30 -3.12 -1.85 10.75
C THR A 30 -2.41 -1.92 9.41
N PHE A 31 -3.02 -1.39 8.35
CA PHE A 31 -2.40 -1.30 7.02
C PHE A 31 -1.10 -0.48 7.07
N THR A 32 -1.14 0.72 7.67
CA THR A 32 0.03 1.60 7.77
C THR A 32 1.18 0.94 8.54
N LYS A 33 0.90 0.16 9.60
CA LYS A 33 1.94 -0.59 10.33
C LYS A 33 2.63 -1.64 9.46
N ILE A 34 1.87 -2.38 8.66
CA ILE A 34 2.42 -3.39 7.74
C ILE A 34 3.25 -2.69 6.65
N LEU A 35 2.70 -1.62 6.06
CA LEU A 35 3.37 -0.84 5.03
C LEU A 35 4.68 -0.22 5.56
N ALA A 36 4.70 0.29 6.79
CA ALA A 36 5.90 0.87 7.39
C ALA A 36 7.07 -0.14 7.48
N ALA A 37 6.80 -1.40 7.80
CA ALA A 37 7.82 -2.45 7.83
C ALA A 37 8.40 -2.72 6.43
N LEU A 38 7.54 -2.80 5.41
CA LEU A 38 7.97 -2.99 4.03
C LEU A 38 8.74 -1.78 3.48
N VAL A 39 8.30 -0.57 3.81
CA VAL A 39 9.00 0.66 3.44
C VAL A 39 10.35 0.75 4.12
N SER A 40 10.47 0.31 5.38
CA SER A 40 11.76 0.21 6.06
C SER A 40 12.73 -0.71 5.32
N HIS A 41 12.24 -1.82 4.77
CA HIS A 41 13.04 -2.71 3.91
C HIS A 41 13.46 -2.01 2.61
N LEU A 42 12.53 -1.30 1.95
CA LEU A 42 12.83 -0.53 0.74
C LEU A 42 13.79 0.65 0.96
N ARG A 43 13.83 1.24 2.15
CA ARG A 43 14.80 2.30 2.48
C ARG A 43 16.24 1.79 2.63
N GLY A 44 16.45 0.47 2.67
CA GLY A 44 17.78 -0.13 2.59
C GLY A 44 18.45 0.01 1.21
N VAL A 45 17.68 0.37 0.18
CA VAL A 45 18.17 0.78 -1.13
C VAL A 45 17.98 2.30 -1.29
N PRO A 46 18.73 2.99 -2.17
CA PRO A 46 18.71 4.46 -2.27
C PRO A 46 17.45 5.02 -2.95
N VAL A 47 16.27 4.48 -2.62
CA VAL A 47 14.97 4.93 -3.11
C VAL A 47 14.34 5.82 -2.03
N ARG A 48 13.99 7.07 -2.39
CA ARG A 48 13.21 7.94 -1.51
C ARG A 48 11.73 7.63 -1.66
N ILE A 49 11.12 7.12 -0.59
CA ILE A 49 9.72 6.72 -0.55
C ILE A 49 9.01 7.42 0.60
N GLN A 50 7.87 8.04 0.28
CA GLN A 50 6.92 8.60 1.23
C GLN A 50 5.60 7.83 1.13
N CYS A 51 5.04 7.44 2.27
CA CYS A 51 3.80 6.68 2.32
C CYS A 51 2.80 7.39 3.23
N TYR A 52 1.55 7.42 2.80
CA TYR A 52 0.43 7.91 3.58
C TYR A 52 -0.79 7.04 3.33
N LEU A 53 -1.29 6.36 4.37
CA LEU A 53 -2.37 5.38 4.25
C LEU A 53 -2.08 4.39 3.11
N ASP A 54 -2.92 4.40 2.07
CA ASP A 54 -2.83 3.53 0.90
C ASP A 54 -2.02 4.12 -0.26
N ASP A 55 -1.57 5.38 -0.14
CA ASP A 55 -0.82 6.09 -1.17
C ASP A 55 0.69 5.98 -0.94
N ILE A 56 1.42 5.59 -1.99
CA ILE A 56 2.88 5.46 -2.01
C ILE A 56 3.44 6.44 -3.05
N LEU A 57 4.26 7.36 -2.60
CA LEU A 57 4.97 8.33 -3.41
C LEU A 57 6.46 7.97 -3.48
N ILE A 58 7.01 7.94 -4.68
CA ILE A 58 8.43 7.67 -4.94
C ILE A 58 9.04 8.94 -5.54
N LEU A 59 10.07 9.49 -4.89
CA LEU A 59 10.66 10.79 -5.22
C LEU A 59 12.08 10.62 -5.76
N LEU A 60 12.34 11.03 -7.01
CA LEU A 60 13.67 10.88 -7.61
C LEU A 60 14.09 12.10 -8.42
N SER A 61 15.40 12.27 -8.57
CA SER A 61 16.01 13.41 -9.25
C SER A 61 16.07 13.25 -10.77
N ASN A 62 15.93 12.02 -11.28
CA ASN A 62 16.13 11.70 -12.70
C ASN A 62 15.09 10.69 -13.19
N ALA A 63 14.55 10.90 -14.40
CA ALA A 63 13.50 10.07 -14.97
C ALA A 63 13.91 8.59 -15.17
N LYS A 64 15.15 8.33 -15.62
CA LYS A 64 15.64 6.95 -15.79
C LYS A 64 15.77 6.21 -14.45
N GLN A 65 16.20 6.91 -13.40
CA GLN A 65 16.24 6.34 -12.05
C GLN A 65 14.81 6.12 -11.55
N ALA A 66 13.92 7.09 -11.77
CA ALA A 66 12.53 6.99 -11.35
C ALA A 66 11.84 5.76 -11.92
N GLU A 67 12.04 5.47 -13.20
CA GLU A 67 11.48 4.29 -13.83
C GLU A 67 12.03 2.99 -13.23
N ARG A 68 13.35 2.92 -12.99
CA ARG A 68 14.01 1.75 -12.39
C ARG A 68 13.51 1.49 -10.97
N ASP A 69 13.46 2.53 -10.15
CA ASP A 69 13.13 2.42 -8.74
C ASP A 69 11.63 2.21 -8.52
N THR A 70 10.80 2.75 -9.41
CA THR A 70 9.37 2.41 -9.48
C THR A 70 9.19 0.93 -9.82
N LYS A 71 9.91 0.40 -10.81
CA LYS A 71 9.87 -1.04 -11.15
C LYS A 71 10.31 -1.92 -10.00
N LEU A 72 11.39 -1.54 -9.30
CA LEU A 72 11.87 -2.25 -8.11
C LEU A 72 10.80 -2.25 -7.00
N THR A 73 10.27 -1.07 -6.67
CA THR A 73 9.25 -0.89 -5.63
C THR A 73 7.99 -1.71 -5.92
N LEU A 74 7.51 -1.69 -7.17
CA LEU A 74 6.36 -2.50 -7.60
C LEU A 74 6.61 -4.00 -7.41
N LYS A 75 7.79 -4.48 -7.84
CA LYS A 75 8.16 -5.89 -7.67
C LYS A 75 8.21 -6.29 -6.19
N THR A 76 8.81 -5.46 -5.34
CA THR A 76 8.90 -5.73 -3.90
C THR A 76 7.52 -5.76 -3.25
N LEU A 77 6.65 -4.79 -3.56
CA LEU A 77 5.27 -4.77 -3.08
C LEU A 77 4.52 -6.03 -3.47
N GLN A 78 4.56 -6.42 -4.75
CA GLN A 78 3.89 -7.62 -5.25
C GLN A 78 4.45 -8.90 -4.62
N HIS A 79 5.77 -8.98 -4.44
CA HIS A 79 6.41 -10.13 -3.79
C HIS A 79 5.94 -10.32 -2.35
N HIS A 80 5.64 -9.23 -1.64
CA HIS A 80 5.07 -9.25 -0.29
C HIS A 80 3.54 -9.28 -0.26
N GLY A 81 2.88 -9.56 -1.39
CA GLY A 81 1.43 -9.78 -1.45
C GLY A 81 0.57 -8.51 -1.54
N PHE A 82 1.17 -7.34 -1.79
CA PHE A 82 0.40 -6.13 -2.05
C PHE A 82 -0.18 -6.13 -3.47
N SER A 83 -1.47 -5.82 -3.55
CA SER A 83 -2.17 -5.59 -4.81
C SER A 83 -2.03 -4.14 -5.24
N ILE A 84 -1.49 -3.92 -6.44
CA ILE A 84 -1.33 -2.58 -7.01
C ILE A 84 -2.62 -2.17 -7.71
N ASN A 85 -3.11 -0.95 -7.47
CA ASN A 85 -4.22 -0.40 -8.22
C ASN A 85 -3.74 0.19 -9.55
N TRP A 86 -3.88 -0.59 -10.63
CA TRP A 86 -3.37 -0.22 -11.97
C TRP A 86 -4.14 0.95 -12.61
N LYS A 87 -5.39 1.20 -12.18
CA LYS A 87 -6.25 2.27 -12.71
C LYS A 87 -5.92 3.64 -12.11
N ARG A 88 -5.43 3.68 -10.87
CA ARG A 88 -5.25 4.92 -10.08
C ARG A 88 -3.80 5.40 -9.97
N ARG A 89 -2.86 4.70 -10.61
CA ARG A 89 -1.42 4.96 -10.48
C ARG A 89 -0.91 5.87 -11.60
N GLN A 90 0.01 6.76 -11.24
CA GLN A 90 0.84 7.50 -12.19
C GLN A 90 2.25 6.92 -12.15
N LEU A 91 2.62 6.18 -13.20
CA LEU A 91 3.93 5.52 -13.30
C LEU A 91 4.94 6.27 -14.14
N SER A 92 4.48 7.19 -14.99
CA SER A 92 5.37 8.11 -15.68
C SER A 92 5.92 9.11 -14.67
N PRO A 93 7.25 9.32 -14.62
CA PRO A 93 7.84 10.36 -13.80
C PRO A 93 7.18 11.70 -14.13
N SER A 94 6.74 12.41 -13.11
CA SER A 94 6.11 13.72 -13.24
C SER A 94 6.63 14.65 -12.16
N THR A 95 6.78 15.93 -12.49
CA THR A 95 7.10 16.99 -11.53
C THR A 95 5.86 17.50 -10.80
N HIS A 96 4.66 17.20 -11.33
CA HIS A 96 3.38 17.56 -10.74
C HIS A 96 2.54 16.30 -10.52
N LEU A 97 2.21 16.01 -9.27
CA LEU A 97 1.40 14.87 -8.89
C LEU A 97 0.53 15.28 -7.70
N SER A 98 -0.78 15.10 -7.81
CA SER A 98 -1.71 15.34 -6.72
C SER A 98 -1.53 14.23 -5.68
N HIS A 99 -1.02 14.58 -4.49
CA HIS A 99 -0.83 13.67 -3.37
C HIS A 99 -1.40 14.34 -2.11
N LEU A 100 -2.41 13.71 -1.49
CA LEU A 100 -3.12 14.15 -0.27
C LEU A 100 -4.13 15.30 -0.41
N GLY A 101 -4.49 15.67 -1.64
CA GLY A 101 -5.40 16.78 -1.94
C GLY A 101 -4.65 17.97 -2.50
#